data_AF-A0A1U9NYP1-F1
#
_entry.id   AF-A0A1U9NYP1-F1
#
_cell.length_a   1.000
_cell.length_b   1.000
_cell.length_c   1.000
_cell.angle_alpha   90.00
_cell.angle_beta   90.00
_cell.angle_gamma   90.00
#
_symmetry.space_group_name_H-M   'P 1'
#
loop_
_entity.id
_entity.type
_entity.pdbx_description
1 polymer ?
#
loop_
_entity_poly.entity_id
_entity_poly.type
_entity_poly.pdbx_seq_one_letter_code
_entity_poly.pdbx_strand_id
1 'polypeptide(L)' 'MADAVKGPASYFPSIEKKYGRPIAEWKDLIRSSPLTKHMELVAWLKTEHGLGHGHANALVAHTLAEAK' A
#
# COMPACT_ATOMS: atom_id res chain seq x y z
N MET A 1 -20.45 13.60 -7.79
CA MET A 1 -20.37 12.16 -8.13
C MET A 1 -18.96 11.73 -7.82
N ALA A 2 -18.76 10.79 -6.88
CA ALA A 2 -17.43 10.39 -6.45
C ALA A 2 -16.72 9.69 -7.62
N ASP A 3 -15.66 10.31 -8.13
CA ASP A 3 -14.80 9.77 -9.16
C ASP A 3 -14.44 8.33 -8.82
N ALA A 4 -14.91 7.40 -9.65
CA ALA A 4 -14.59 6.00 -9.53
C ALA A 4 -13.07 5.88 -9.63
N VAL A 5 -12.39 5.70 -8.49
CA VAL A 5 -10.94 5.47 -8.41
C VAL A 5 -10.66 4.18 -9.16
N LYS A 6 -10.36 4.29 -10.45
CA LYS A 6 -9.97 3.18 -11.31
C LYS A 6 -8.49 2.91 -11.03
N GLY A 7 -8.19 1.77 -10.42
CA GLY A 7 -6.81 1.32 -10.17
C GLY A 7 -6.57 0.85 -8.73
N PRO A 8 -5.30 0.59 -8.35
CA PRO A 8 -4.95 0.09 -7.01
C PRO A 8 -5.43 1.00 -5.87
N ALA A 9 -5.65 2.29 -6.14
CA ALA A 9 -6.25 3.24 -5.19
C ALA A 9 -7.71 2.88 -4.80
N SER A 10 -8.42 2.06 -5.58
CA SER A 10 -9.76 1.58 -5.19
C SER A 10 -9.74 0.71 -3.92
N TYR A 11 -8.60 0.11 -3.59
CA TYR A 11 -8.45 -0.71 -2.39
C TYR A 11 -8.21 0.13 -1.13
N PHE A 12 -7.86 1.40 -1.27
CA PHE A 12 -7.41 2.25 -0.16
C PHE A 12 -8.45 2.41 0.95
N PRO A 13 -9.72 2.77 0.68
CA PRO A 13 -10.72 2.85 1.74
C PRO A 13 -10.90 1.53 2.50
N SER A 14 -10.79 0.40 1.80
CA SER A 14 -10.89 -0.94 2.40
C SER A 14 -9.67 -1.30 3.25
N ILE A 15 -8.47 -0.87 2.85
CA ILE A 15 -7.24 -1.04 3.61
C ILE A 15 -7.31 -0.23 4.90
N GLU A 16 -7.66 1.05 4.82
CA GLU A 16 -7.81 1.92 6.01
C GLU A 16 -8.83 1.36 6.99
N LYS A 17 -9.99 0.93 6.46
CA LYS A 17 -11.04 0.31 7.28
C LYS A 17 -10.61 -1.02 7.91
N LYS A 18 -9.80 -1.82 7.22
CA LYS A 18 -9.38 -3.15 7.69
C LYS A 18 -8.21 -3.09 8.68
N TYR A 19 -7.24 -2.21 8.45
CA TYR A 19 -6.02 -2.14 9.23
C TYR A 19 -5.96 -0.95 10.18
N GLY A 20 -6.96 -0.05 10.15
CA GLY A 20 -7.10 1.06 11.09
C GLY A 20 -6.03 2.15 10.96
N ARG A 21 -5.31 2.20 9.83
CA ARG A 21 -4.25 3.18 9.56
C ARG A 21 -4.49 3.86 8.22
N PRO A 22 -4.30 5.19 8.13
CA PRO A 22 -4.50 5.91 6.89
C PRO A 22 -3.46 5.53 5.83
N ILE A 23 -3.79 5.66 4.54
CA ILE A 23 -2.88 5.29 3.45
C ILE A 23 -1.57 6.10 3.48
N ALA A 24 -1.62 7.37 3.89
CA ALA A 24 -0.42 8.19 4.01
C ALA A 24 0.63 7.54 4.93
N GLU A 25 0.21 6.97 6.05
CA GLU A 25 1.10 6.26 6.99
C GLU A 25 1.70 5.00 6.35
N TRP A 26 0.90 4.26 5.57
CA TRP A 26 1.42 3.10 4.84
C TRP A 26 2.44 3.48 3.78
N LYS A 27 2.19 4.57 3.04
CA LYS A 27 3.12 5.12 2.05
C LYS A 27 4.42 5.56 2.73
N ASP A 28 4.33 6.24 3.87
CA ASP A 28 5.49 6.69 4.63
C ASP A 28 6.32 5.51 5.17
N LEU A 29 5.66 4.48 5.72
CA LEU A 29 6.30 3.23 6.13
C LEU A 29 7.07 2.55 4.99
N ILE A 30 6.47 2.50 3.79
CA ILE A 30 7.11 1.94 2.59
C ILE A 30 8.32 2.78 2.17
N ARG A 31 8.24 4.11 2.27
CA ARG A 31 9.33 5.04 1.91
C ARG A 31 10.46 5.08 2.93
N SER A 32 10.13 4.92 4.22
CA SER A 32 11.10 4.74 5.30
C SER A 32 11.72 3.33 5.30
N SER A 33 11.11 2.43 4.52
CA SER A 33 11.63 1.15 4.03
C SER A 33 13.10 1.18 3.60
N PRO A 34 14.10 0.47 4.17
CA PRO A 34 15.36 0.27 3.43
C PRO A 34 15.18 -0.62 2.20
N LEU A 35 14.01 -1.26 2.05
CA LEU A 35 13.66 -2.12 0.92
C LEU A 35 13.26 -1.28 -0.29
N THR A 36 13.87 -1.56 -1.44
CA THR A 36 13.61 -0.84 -2.70
C THR A 36 12.88 -1.69 -3.72
N LYS A 37 12.96 -3.02 -3.61
CA LYS A 37 12.28 -3.91 -4.55
C LYS A 37 10.82 -4.06 -4.17
N HIS A 38 9.97 -3.93 -5.18
CA HIS A 38 8.52 -4.08 -5.05
C HIS A 38 8.13 -5.39 -4.33
N MET A 39 8.67 -6.53 -4.75
CA MET A 39 8.34 -7.83 -4.16
C MET A 39 8.81 -7.96 -2.70
N GLU A 40 9.93 -7.34 -2.33
CA GLU A 40 10.44 -7.35 -0.96
C GLU A 40 9.54 -6.51 -0.05
N LEU A 41 9.12 -5.33 -0.50
CA LEU A 41 8.16 -4.48 0.21
C LEU A 41 6.80 -5.18 0.39
N VAL A 42 6.32 -5.87 -0.65
CA VAL A 42 5.06 -6.63 -0.56
C VAL A 42 5.19 -7.78 0.45
N ALA A 43 6.31 -8.50 0.45
CA ALA A 43 6.55 -9.55 1.44
C ALA A 43 6.62 -8.98 2.86
N TRP A 44 7.34 -7.87 3.07
CA TRP A 44 7.48 -7.20 4.35
C TRP A 44 6.13 -6.72 4.92
N LEU A 45 5.28 -6.09 4.10
CA LEU A 45 3.93 -5.70 4.52
C LEU A 45 3.06 -6.91 4.90
N LYS A 46 3.26 -8.05 4.23
CA LYS A 46 2.54 -9.28 4.57
C LYS A 46 3.03 -9.87 5.90
N THR A 47 4.35 -9.89 6.14
CA THR A 47 4.94 -10.52 7.33
C THR A 47 4.82 -9.64 8.56
N GLU A 48 5.22 -8.38 8.47
CA GLU A 48 5.30 -7.48 9.63
C GLU A 48 3.94 -6.89 10.00
N HIS A 49 3.10 -6.63 8.99
CA HIS A 49 1.84 -5.92 9.17
C HIS A 49 0.60 -6.79 8.89
N GLY A 50 0.79 -8.05 8.48
CA GLY A 50 -0.32 -8.97 8.22
C GLY A 50 -1.20 -8.58 7.03
N LEU A 51 -0.67 -7.79 6.08
CA LEU A 51 -1.45 -7.39 4.91
C LEU A 51 -1.73 -8.59 3.99
N GLY A 52 -2.91 -8.58 3.36
CA GLY A 52 -3.21 -9.51 2.27
C GLY A 52 -2.43 -9.16 1.00
N HIS A 53 -2.19 -10.14 0.12
CA HIS A 53 -1.37 -9.95 -1.09
C HIS A 53 -1.87 -8.79 -1.96
N GLY A 54 -3.17 -8.70 -2.24
CA GLY A 54 -3.74 -7.63 -3.06
C GLY A 54 -3.60 -6.24 -2.41
N HIS A 55 -3.75 -6.15 -1.09
CA HIS A 55 -3.61 -4.89 -0.35
C HIS A 55 -2.16 -4.41 -0.32
N ALA A 56 -1.22 -5.32 -0.02
CA ALA A 56 0.20 -5.03 -0.02
C ALA A 56 0.68 -4.61 -1.41
N ASN A 57 0.27 -5.34 -2.46
CA ASN A 57 0.61 -5.00 -3.84
C ASN A 57 0.09 -3.61 -4.23
N ALA A 58 -1.18 -3.31 -3.94
CA ALA A 58 -1.77 -2.01 -4.25
C ALA A 58 -1.03 -0.84 -3.60
N LEU A 59 -0.66 -0.98 -2.32
CA LEU A 59 0.11 0.05 -1.59
C LEU A 59 1.50 0.25 -2.21
N VAL A 60 2.24 -0.83 -2.43
CA VAL A 60 3.62 -0.74 -2.95
C VAL A 60 3.63 -0.24 -4.39
N ALA A 61 2.75 -0.76 -5.26
CA ALA A 61 2.63 -0.33 -6.65
C ALA A 61 2.37 1.19 -6.74
N HIS A 62 1.42 1.68 -5.95
CA HIS A 62 1.06 3.09 -5.98
C HIS A 62 2.14 3.98 -5.35
N THR A 63 2.71 3.58 -4.21
CA THR A 63 3.77 4.35 -3.53
C THR A 63 5.02 4.48 -4.41
N LEU A 64 5.44 3.40 -5.07
CA LEU A 64 6.59 3.42 -5.98
C LEU A 64 6.32 4.17 -7.28
N ALA A 65 5.09 4.12 -7.80
CA ALA A 65 4.69 4.88 -8.97
C ALA A 65 4.66 6.40 -8.69
N GLU A 66 4.31 6.82 -7.47
CA GLU A 66 4.35 8.24 -7.04
C GLU A 66 5.76 8.78 -6.77
N ALA A 67 6.72 7.90 -6.45
CA ALA A 67 8.10 8.29 -6.15
C ALA A 67 8.99 8.41 -7.41
N LYS A 68 8.41 8.20 -8.60
CA LYS A 68 9.08 8.31 -9.89
C LYS A 68 8.86 9.68 -10.51
#